data_AF-A0A6I9XQJ6-F1
#
_entry.id   AF-A0A6I9XQJ6-F1
#
_cell.length_a   1.000
_cell.length_b   1.000
_cell.length_c   1.000
_cell.angle_alpha   90.00
_cell.angle_beta   90.00
_cell.angle_gamma   90.00
#
_symmetry.space_group_name_H-M   'P 1'
#
loop_
_entity.id
_entity.type
_entity.pdbx_description
1 polymer ?
#
loop_
_entity_poly.entity_id
_entity_poly.type
_entity_poly.pdbx_seq_one_letter_code
_entity_poly.pdbx_strand_id
1 'polypeptide(L)'
;METGGGRRKALLVDALECLEESDFKKFKSKLRDVKVPQGKNIPRGRLENADRLDLVELLVQFYEEKADTIMINILEDMGCKKIASNLSKGMDVLNHN
;
A
#
# COMPACT_ATOMS: atom_id res chain seq x y z
N MET A 1 -11.26 -18.66 12.49
CA MET A 1 -10.59 -18.80 11.18
C MET A 1 -10.23 -17.41 10.69
N GLU A 2 -9.07 -16.87 11.08
CA GLU A 2 -8.57 -15.63 10.46
C GLU A 2 -7.06 -15.78 10.29
N THR A 3 -6.72 -16.28 9.10
CA THR A 3 -5.40 -16.57 8.58
C THR A 3 -4.53 -15.31 8.49
N GLY A 4 -3.23 -15.42 8.77
CA GLY A 4 -2.23 -14.34 8.89
C GLY A 4 -2.10 -13.32 7.74
N GLY A 5 -2.86 -13.44 6.65
CA GLY A 5 -2.97 -12.41 5.60
C GLY A 5 -3.74 -11.15 6.02
N GLY A 6 -4.58 -11.21 7.06
CA GLY A 6 -5.37 -10.05 7.53
C GLY A 6 -4.51 -8.94 8.16
N ARG A 7 -3.43 -9.30 8.87
CA ARG A 7 -2.60 -8.33 9.61
C ARG A 7 -1.77 -7.42 8.70
N ARG A 8 -1.21 -7.96 7.61
CA ARG A 8 -0.49 -7.14 6.62
C ARG A 8 -1.42 -6.14 5.97
N LYS A 9 -2.61 -6.60 5.57
CA LYS A 9 -3.66 -5.74 5.00
C LYS A 9 -4.07 -4.65 5.99
N ALA A 10 -4.27 -4.99 7.25
CA ALA A 10 -4.63 -4.02 8.29
C ALA A 10 -3.56 -2.91 8.45
N LEU A 11 -2.28 -3.24 8.46
CA LEU A 11 -1.19 -2.25 8.54
C LEU A 11 -1.14 -1.34 7.31
N LEU A 12 -1.36 -1.90 6.12
CA LEU A 12 -1.43 -1.13 4.88
C LEU A 12 -2.65 -0.21 4.88
N VAL A 13 -3.81 -0.67 5.35
CA VAL A 13 -5.03 0.14 5.46
C VAL A 13 -4.84 1.27 6.47
N ASP A 14 -4.30 0.97 7.66
CA ASP A 14 -4.00 1.96 8.69
C ASP A 14 -3.06 3.06 8.17
N ALA A 15 -2.03 2.67 7.42
CA ALA A 15 -1.14 3.62 6.76
C ALA A 15 -1.88 4.54 5.78
N LEU A 16 -2.85 4.02 5.01
CA LEU A 16 -3.66 4.83 4.08
C LEU A 16 -4.76 5.63 4.77
N GLU A 17 -5.26 5.20 5.93
CA GLU A 17 -6.21 5.97 6.76
C GLU A 17 -5.50 7.13 7.47
N CYS A 18 -4.22 6.97 7.78
CA CYS A 18 -3.37 8.05 8.28
C CYS A 18 -3.09 9.11 7.20
N LEU A 19 -3.34 8.80 5.92
CA LEU A 19 -3.27 9.77 4.81
C LEU A 19 -4.55 10.57 4.68
N GLU A 20 -4.39 11.88 4.54
CA GLU A 20 -5.46 12.75 4.08
C GLU A 20 -5.87 12.45 2.63
N GLU A 21 -7.08 12.85 2.26
CA GLU A 21 -7.63 12.61 0.91
C GLU A 21 -6.73 13.19 -0.20
N SER A 22 -6.05 14.31 0.07
CA SER A 22 -5.08 14.93 -0.84
C SER A 22 -3.90 14.00 -1.14
N ASP A 23 -3.32 13.42 -0.09
CA ASP A 23 -2.19 12.51 -0.20
C ASP A 23 -2.61 11.16 -0.77
N PHE A 24 -3.79 10.66 -0.41
CA PHE A 24 -4.35 9.46 -1.02
C PHE A 24 -4.52 9.61 -2.54
N LYS A 25 -4.99 10.78 -3.01
CA LYS A 25 -5.12 11.06 -4.44
C LYS A 25 -3.76 11.12 -5.14
N LYS A 26 -2.75 11.75 -4.52
CA LYS A 26 -1.36 11.75 -5.02
C LYS A 26 -0.78 10.34 -5.04
N PHE A 27 -1.00 9.58 -3.98
CA PHE A 27 -0.58 8.19 -3.85
C PHE A 27 -1.11 7.35 -5.00
N LYS A 28 -2.42 7.42 -5.29
CA LYS A 28 -3.03 6.75 -6.46
C LYS A 28 -2.36 7.17 -7.77
N SER A 29 -2.10 8.46 -7.95
CA SER A 29 -1.46 8.96 -9.16
C SER A 29 -0.02 8.46 -9.32
N LYS A 30 0.77 8.43 -8.23
CA LYS A 30 2.14 7.90 -8.22
C LYS A 30 2.16 6.39 -8.41
N LEU A 31 1.26 5.66 -7.75
CA LEU A 31 1.11 4.22 -7.92
C LEU A 31 0.76 3.85 -9.37
N ARG A 32 -0.05 4.69 -10.05
CA ARG A 32 -0.35 4.53 -11.48
C ARG A 32 0.88 4.77 -12.36
N ASP A 33 1.70 5.75 -11.99
CA ASP A 33 2.88 6.18 -12.76
C ASP A 33 4.08 5.25 -12.56
N VAL A 34 4.14 4.55 -11.42
CA VAL A 34 5.09 3.48 -11.17
C VAL A 34 4.90 2.40 -12.25
N LYS A 35 5.83 2.37 -13.20
CA LYS A 35 5.99 1.25 -14.13
C LYS A 35 6.67 0.13 -13.37
N VAL A 36 5.89 -0.86 -12.92
CA VAL A 36 6.47 -2.04 -12.28
C VAL A 36 7.05 -2.93 -13.37
N PRO A 37 8.38 -3.11 -13.44
CA PRO A 37 9.04 -3.81 -14.55
C PRO A 37 8.68 -5.30 -14.66
N GLN A 38 8.04 -5.88 -13.64
CA GLN A 38 7.61 -7.29 -13.60
C GLN A 38 6.22 -7.48 -12.99
N GLY A 39 5.39 -6.44 -12.92
CA GLY A 39 4.08 -6.48 -12.26
C GLY A 39 2.94 -6.13 -13.20
N LYS A 40 1.77 -6.74 -13.00
CA LYS A 40 0.53 -6.24 -13.59
C LYS A 40 0.16 -4.92 -12.90
N ASN A 41 0.15 -3.81 -13.63
CA ASN A 41 -0.42 -2.57 -13.09
C ASN A 41 -1.93 -2.74 -12.88
N ILE A 42 -2.40 -2.21 -11.76
CA ILE A 42 -3.83 -2.15 -11.45
C ILE A 42 -4.51 -1.29 -12.53
N PRO A 43 -5.59 -1.78 -13.18
CA PRO A 43 -6.26 -1.04 -14.23
C PRO A 43 -6.80 0.28 -13.72
N ARG A 44 -6.64 1.35 -14.53
CA ARG A 44 -6.96 2.73 -14.15
C ARG A 44 -8.38 2.89 -13.59
N GLY A 45 -9.38 2.27 -14.21
CA GLY A 45 -10.76 2.36 -13.74
C GLY A 45 -10.97 1.80 -12.34
N ARG A 46 -10.23 0.74 -11.98
CA ARG A 46 -10.26 0.14 -10.65
C ARG A 46 -9.52 1.00 -9.64
N LEU A 47 -8.37 1.57 -10.04
CA LEU A 47 -7.61 2.47 -9.18
C LEU A 47 -8.37 3.76 -8.86
N GLU A 48 -9.06 4.33 -9.84
CA GLU A 48 -9.80 5.59 -9.69
C GLU A 48 -10.97 5.42 -8.70
N ASN A 49 -11.70 4.31 -8.82
CA ASN A 49 -12.82 3.94 -7.93
C ASN A 49 -12.38 3.20 -6.65
N ALA A 50 -11.11 2.81 -6.52
CA ALA A 50 -10.64 2.10 -5.34
C ALA A 50 -10.61 3.03 -4.12
N ASP A 51 -11.27 2.58 -3.07
CA ASP A 51 -11.14 3.07 -1.70
C ASP A 51 -9.84 2.56 -1.06
N ARG A 52 -9.53 3.05 0.14
CA ARG A 52 -8.32 2.67 0.89
C ARG A 52 -8.20 1.15 1.06
N LEU A 53 -9.29 0.49 1.43
CA LEU A 53 -9.36 -0.97 1.57
C LEU A 53 -9.15 -1.70 0.24
N ASP A 54 -9.90 -1.32 -0.79
CA ASP A 54 -9.83 -1.93 -2.12
C ASP A 54 -8.43 -1.77 -2.72
N LEU A 55 -7.82 -0.60 -2.54
CA LEU A 55 -6.45 -0.32 -2.98
C LEU A 55 -5.44 -1.27 -2.32
N VAL A 56 -5.56 -1.49 -1.02
CA VAL A 56 -4.69 -2.42 -0.27
C VAL A 56 -4.91 -3.84 -0.72
N GLU A 57 -6.16 -4.26 -0.91
CA GLU A 57 -6.46 -5.58 -1.43
C GLU A 57 -5.84 -5.79 -2.80
N LEU A 58 -5.97 -4.82 -3.70
CA LEU A 58 -5.34 -4.87 -5.01
C LEU A 58 -3.81 -4.88 -4.90
N LEU A 59 -3.24 -4.10 -3.98
CA LEU A 59 -1.80 -4.10 -3.74
C LEU A 59 -1.30 -5.47 -3.30
N VAL A 60 -1.93 -6.07 -2.29
CA VAL A 60 -1.58 -7.40 -1.78
C VAL A 60 -1.89 -8.50 -2.80
N GLN A 61 -2.94 -8.38 -3.61
CA GLN A 61 -3.26 -9.36 -4.64
C GLN A 61 -2.36 -9.31 -5.87
N PHE A 62 -1.93 -8.11 -6.30
CA PHE A 62 -1.14 -7.94 -7.51
C PHE A 62 0.36 -7.94 -7.26
N TYR A 63 0.79 -7.36 -6.14
CA TYR A 63 2.19 -7.17 -5.81
C TYR A 63 2.64 -8.06 -4.66
N GLU A 64 1.72 -8.65 -3.89
CA GLU A 64 1.99 -9.62 -2.82
C GLU A 64 3.08 -9.12 -1.86
N GLU A 65 4.30 -9.64 -1.96
CA GLU A 65 5.47 -9.26 -1.15
C GLU A 65 6.12 -7.94 -1.56
N LYS A 66 5.75 -7.37 -2.70
CA LYS A 66 6.21 -6.05 -3.18
C LYS A 66 5.25 -4.93 -2.78
N ALA A 67 4.09 -5.27 -2.21
CA ALA A 67 3.05 -4.29 -1.86
C ALA A 67 3.56 -3.28 -0.82
N ASP A 68 4.17 -3.78 0.26
CA ASP A 68 4.83 -3.00 1.30
C ASP A 68 5.94 -2.11 0.75
N THR A 69 6.87 -2.66 -0.03
CA THR A 69 7.98 -1.91 -0.62
C THR A 69 7.48 -0.76 -1.50
N ILE A 70 6.47 -1.01 -2.35
CA ILE A 70 5.88 0.04 -3.19
C ILE A 70 5.17 1.09 -2.34
N MET A 71 4.42 0.68 -1.31
CA MET A 71 3.76 1.64 -0.41
C MET A 71 4.78 2.51 0.31
N ILE A 72 5.82 1.91 0.91
CA ILE A 72 6.89 2.64 1.61
C ILE A 72 7.53 3.65 0.65
N ASN A 73 7.90 3.24 -0.56
CA ASN A 73 8.56 4.11 -1.53
C ASN A 73 7.68 5.30 -1.95
N ILE A 74 6.37 5.09 -2.18
CA ILE A 74 5.45 6.19 -2.54
C ILE A 74 5.21 7.09 -1.33
N LEU A 75 5.02 6.51 -0.13
CA LEU A 75 4.86 7.25 1.11
C LEU A 75 6.09 8.14 1.38
N GLU A 76 7.30 7.66 1.09
CA GLU A 76 8.52 8.46 1.20
C GLU A 76 8.60 9.57 0.14
N ASP A 77 8.26 9.26 -1.12
CA ASP A 77 8.26 10.22 -2.24
C ASP A 77 7.30 11.40 -2.01
N MET A 78 6.14 11.14 -1.41
CA MET A 78 5.17 12.19 -1.08
C MET A 78 5.45 12.90 0.26
N GLY A 79 6.47 12.47 1.02
CA GLY A 79 6.90 13.10 2.28
C GLY A 79 6.29 12.50 3.56
N CYS A 80 5.47 11.46 3.45
CA CYS A 80 4.84 10.74 4.57
C CYS A 80 5.77 9.71 5.23
N LYS A 81 7.02 10.11 5.52
CA LYS A 81 8.06 9.23 6.11
C LYS A 81 7.64 8.60 7.44
N LYS A 82 6.82 9.30 8.23
CA LYS A 82 6.29 8.80 9.51
C LYS A 82 5.40 7.57 9.29
N ILE A 83 4.52 7.62 8.28
CA ILE A 83 3.62 6.53 7.92
C ILE A 83 4.44 5.38 7.31
N ALA A 84 5.39 5.69 6.43
CA ALA A 84 6.30 4.71 5.83
C ALA A 84 7.10 3.93 6.89
N SER A 85 7.65 4.64 7.89
CA SER A 85 8.35 4.03 9.01
C SER A 85 7.44 3.16 9.89
N ASN A 86 6.20 3.60 10.14
CA ASN A 86 5.26 2.81 10.94
C ASN A 86 4.89 1.51 10.23
N LEU A 87 4.63 1.60 8.93
CA LEU A 87 4.34 0.45 8.07
C LEU A 87 5.52 -0.53 8.03
N SER A 88 6.74 -0.04 7.79
CA SER A 88 7.95 -0.87 7.77
C SER A 88 8.19 -1.60 9.09
N LYS A 89 8.01 -0.92 10.23
CA LYS A 89 8.10 -1.55 11.55
C LYS A 89 7.03 -2.60 11.77
N GLY A 90 5.79 -2.32 11.34
CA GLY A 90 4.69 -3.29 11.43
C GLY A 90 4.96 -4.55 10.59
N MET A 91 5.54 -4.41 9.40
CA MET A 91 5.95 -5.55 8.56
C MET A 91 7.08 -6.37 9.16
N ASP A 92 8.10 -5.72 9.74
CA ASP A 92 9.23 -6.38 10.40
C ASP A 92 8.76 -7.28 11.55
N VAL A 93 7.85 -6.77 12.40
CA VAL A 93 7.25 -7.51 13.52
C VAL A 93 6.50 -8.77 13.05
N LEU A 94 5.93 -8.78 11.84
CA LEU A 94 5.20 -9.94 11.30
C LEU A 94 6.10 -11.08 10.82
N ASN A 95 7.38 -10.82 10.55
CA ASN A 95 8.34 -11.85 10.11
C ASN A 95 9.03 -12.58 11.28
N HIS A 96 8.88 -12.11 12.51
CA HIS A 96 9.57 -12.65 13.69
C HIS A 96 8.67 -13.54 14.60
N ASN A 97 7.71 -14.26 14.03
CA ASN A 97 6.85 -15.23 14.75
C ASN A 97 6.87 -16.58 14.06
#